data_AF-A0A2V8D3K4-F1
#
_entry.id   AF-A0A2V8D3K4-F1
#
_cell.length_a   1.000
_cell.length_b   1.000
_cell.length_c   1.000
_cell.angle_alpha   90.00
_cell.angle_beta   90.00
_cell.angle_gamma   90.00
#
_symmetry.space_group_name_H-M   'P 1'
#
loop_
_entity.id
_entity.type
_entity.pdbx_description
1 polymer ?
#
loop_
_entity_poly.entity_id
_entity_poly.type
_entity_poly.pdbx_seq_one_letter_code
_entity_poly.pdbx_strand_id
1 'polypeptide(L)'
;MPDGRGRTGRRRDRARARRDRIPRRVVPVPDARRAPGAGPAGRQPPRRTGLDGRPLASITLQSLRAQIASMAQDTHVFAGTVRAALTPHNATVDDDRVWEALSLVALDDFVRALPHRLDTSLGEDGVNLSGGQRQRLSLARAFLLDRPILVLDEPLAHVDAQSEAVIVRALQRLRVGKTCIAVTHQPALFECADMVYRLENGRVHDVTLAPASLHAIGMKTG
;
A
#
# COMPACT_ATOMS: atom_id res chain seq x y z
N MET A 1 -52.17 -9.98 13.48
CA MET A 1 -51.12 -10.66 12.71
C MET A 1 -49.78 -9.96 13.00
N PRO A 2 -48.90 -10.46 13.88
CA PRO A 2 -47.59 -9.85 14.06
C PRO A 2 -46.57 -10.52 13.12
N ASP A 3 -45.94 -9.70 12.29
CA ASP A 3 -45.00 -10.15 11.27
C ASP A 3 -43.56 -10.13 11.81
N GLY A 4 -42.86 -11.25 11.60
CA GLY A 4 -41.54 -11.53 12.16
C GLY A 4 -40.43 -10.81 11.41
N ARG A 5 -39.70 -9.92 12.09
CA ARG A 5 -38.37 -9.47 11.64
C ARG A 5 -37.34 -9.75 12.71
N GLY A 6 -36.86 -10.99 12.68
CA GLY A 6 -35.72 -11.44 13.46
C GLY A 6 -34.40 -10.93 12.89
N ARG A 7 -33.61 -10.31 13.77
CA ARG A 7 -32.24 -10.76 14.06
C ARG A 7 -31.26 -10.86 12.87
N THR A 8 -30.93 -9.76 12.22
CA THR A 8 -29.75 -9.68 11.31
C THR A 8 -28.71 -8.63 11.71
N GLY A 9 -29.02 -7.71 12.63
CA GLY A 9 -28.11 -6.62 13.03
C GLY A 9 -26.98 -7.01 14.00
N ARG A 10 -27.11 -8.07 14.81
CA ARG A 10 -26.16 -8.36 15.91
C ARG A 10 -24.96 -9.27 15.54
N ARG A 11 -24.86 -9.74 14.29
CA ARG A 11 -23.73 -10.61 13.85
C ARG A 11 -22.57 -9.84 13.20
N ARG A 12 -22.79 -8.64 12.64
CA ARG A 12 -21.71 -7.86 11.98
C ARG A 12 -20.80 -7.13 12.97
N ASP A 13 -21.30 -6.72 14.14
CA ASP A 13 -20.48 -6.07 15.18
C ASP A 13 -19.48 -7.00 15.87
N ARG A 14 -19.76 -8.31 15.91
CA ARG A 14 -18.85 -9.28 16.55
C ARG A 14 -17.65 -9.68 15.68
N ALA A 15 -17.69 -9.44 14.37
CA ALA A 15 -16.56 -9.68 13.47
C ALA A 15 -15.53 -8.54 13.49
N ARG A 16 -15.95 -7.32 13.86
CA ARG A 16 -15.05 -6.16 14.05
C ARG A 16 -14.30 -6.23 15.38
N ALA A 17 -14.93 -6.79 16.41
CA ALA A 17 -14.39 -6.88 17.78
C ALA A 17 -13.44 -8.10 18.03
N ARG A 18 -13.09 -8.89 17.01
CA ARG A 18 -12.12 -10.01 17.12
C ARG A 18 -10.84 -9.78 16.29
N ARG A 19 -10.59 -8.54 15.87
CA ARG A 19 -9.35 -8.11 15.19
C ARG A 19 -8.38 -7.39 16.13
N ASP A 20 -8.66 -7.39 17.43
CA ASP A 20 -7.72 -6.95 18.44
C ASP A 20 -6.69 -8.05 18.74
N ARG A 21 -5.42 -7.66 18.65
CA ARG A 21 -4.19 -8.44 18.88
C ARG A 21 -3.64 -9.18 17.65
N ILE A 22 -3.28 -8.42 16.61
CA ILE A 22 -2.03 -8.72 15.90
C ILE A 22 -0.90 -8.14 16.78
N PRO A 23 -0.01 -8.96 17.36
CA PRO A 23 1.10 -8.43 18.14
C PRO A 23 2.01 -7.60 17.23
N ARG A 24 2.21 -6.33 17.58
CA ARG A 24 3.18 -5.40 16.97
C ARG A 24 4.62 -5.81 17.32
N ARG A 25 5.04 -7.01 16.90
CA ARG A 25 6.44 -7.43 17.01
C ARG A 25 7.08 -7.32 15.64
N VAL A 26 7.79 -6.21 15.43
CA VAL A 26 8.98 -6.24 14.58
C VAL A 26 9.92 -7.25 15.26
N VAL A 27 10.19 -8.37 14.60
CA VAL A 27 11.20 -9.30 15.09
C VAL A 27 12.54 -8.60 14.92
N PRO A 28 13.30 -8.31 15.99
CA PRO A 28 14.64 -7.77 15.85
C PRO A 28 15.46 -8.77 15.05
N VAL A 29 16.09 -8.31 13.96
CA VAL A 29 17.15 -9.07 13.30
C VAL A 29 18.31 -9.10 14.30
N PRO A 30 18.74 -10.28 14.78
CA PRO A 30 19.80 -10.34 15.78
C PRO A 30 21.11 -9.75 15.24
N ASP A 31 21.80 -9.09 16.17
CA ASP A 31 23.00 -8.28 16.02
C ASP A 31 24.08 -8.93 15.14
N ALA A 32 24.55 -8.19 14.14
CA ALA A 32 25.56 -8.64 13.19
C ALA A 32 26.96 -8.52 13.80
N ARG A 33 27.35 -9.45 14.67
CA ARG A 33 28.73 -9.55 15.12
C ARG A 33 29.52 -10.63 14.36
N ARG A 34 30.38 -10.13 13.46
CA ARG A 34 31.74 -10.58 13.00
C ARG A 34 31.83 -10.56 11.47
N ALA A 35 32.95 -10.24 10.84
CA ALA A 35 34.27 -9.69 11.18
C ALA A 35 34.84 -9.20 9.82
N PRO A 36 35.93 -8.40 9.78
CA PRO A 36 36.49 -7.94 8.51
C PRO A 36 37.15 -9.10 7.77
N GLY A 37 36.81 -9.27 6.49
CA GLY A 37 37.46 -10.21 5.58
C GLY A 37 36.56 -11.35 5.09
N ALA A 38 35.88 -11.14 3.96
CA ALA A 38 35.46 -12.23 3.08
C ALA A 38 35.37 -11.68 1.65
N GLY A 39 36.19 -12.25 0.76
CA GLY A 39 36.29 -11.90 -0.66
C GLY A 39 35.07 -12.34 -1.50
N PRO A 40 35.19 -12.33 -2.84
CA PRO A 40 34.04 -12.37 -3.73
C PRO A 40 33.45 -13.79 -3.88
N ALA A 41 32.15 -13.83 -4.14
CA ALA A 41 31.33 -15.02 -4.42
C ALA A 41 31.07 -15.96 -3.23
N GLY A 42 30.12 -15.56 -2.37
CA GLY A 42 29.49 -16.44 -1.39
C GLY A 42 28.00 -16.15 -1.32
N ARG A 43 27.17 -17.10 -1.77
CA ARG A 43 25.71 -17.09 -1.64
C ARG A 43 25.35 -16.72 -0.20
N GLN A 44 24.69 -15.59 -0.01
CA GLN A 44 24.29 -15.14 1.33
C GLN A 44 23.32 -16.18 1.93
N PRO A 45 23.52 -16.66 3.17
CA PRO A 45 22.66 -17.69 3.75
C PRO A 45 21.20 -17.18 3.82
N PRO A 46 20.19 -18.05 3.70
CA PRO A 46 18.79 -17.63 3.68
C PRO A 46 18.45 -16.93 5.01
N ARG A 47 18.27 -15.61 4.94
CA ARG A 47 17.69 -14.83 6.02
C ARG A 47 16.29 -15.40 6.29
N ARG A 48 15.95 -15.66 7.55
CA ARG A 48 14.61 -16.14 7.92
C ARG A 48 13.57 -15.05 7.57
N THR A 49 12.97 -15.16 6.39
CA THR A 49 11.85 -14.31 5.98
C THR A 49 10.55 -14.97 6.41
N GLY A 50 9.70 -14.23 7.12
CA GLY A 50 8.43 -14.75 7.62
C GLY A 50 7.39 -13.66 7.84
N LEU A 51 6.14 -14.09 7.93
CA LEU A 51 4.99 -13.26 8.26
C LEU A 51 4.38 -13.79 9.56
N ASP A 52 4.21 -12.92 10.56
CA ASP A 52 3.65 -13.27 11.88
C ASP A 52 4.33 -14.51 12.52
N GLY A 53 5.66 -14.59 12.40
CA GLY A 53 6.45 -15.70 12.94
C GLY A 53 6.43 -17.00 12.12
N ARG A 54 5.68 -17.04 11.00
CA ARG A 54 5.66 -18.19 10.07
C ARG A 54 6.65 -17.97 8.92
N PRO A 55 7.52 -18.93 8.59
CA PRO A 55 8.37 -18.83 7.41
C PRO A 55 7.54 -18.62 6.14
N LEU A 56 7.94 -17.73 5.24
CA LEU A 56 7.20 -17.48 4.00
C LEU A 56 7.04 -18.75 3.15
N ALA A 57 8.04 -19.63 3.14
CA ALA A 57 8.01 -20.91 2.44
C ALA A 57 6.90 -21.86 2.94
N SER A 58 6.34 -21.61 4.12
CA SER A 58 5.22 -22.39 4.69
C SER A 58 3.84 -21.80 4.37
N ILE A 59 3.77 -20.65 3.70
CA ILE A 59 2.52 -19.93 3.38
C ILE A 59 2.22 -20.08 1.90
N THR A 60 0.98 -20.42 1.55
CA THR A 60 0.57 -20.48 0.13
C THR A 60 0.56 -19.10 -0.48
N LEU A 61 0.96 -19.01 -1.75
CA LEU A 61 1.02 -17.73 -2.47
C LEU A 61 -0.35 -17.04 -2.53
N GLN A 62 -1.43 -17.81 -2.67
CA GLN A 62 -2.81 -17.30 -2.64
C GLN A 62 -3.14 -16.64 -1.30
N SER A 63 -2.86 -17.32 -0.18
CA SER A 63 -3.11 -16.77 1.15
C SER A 63 -2.26 -15.53 1.41
N LEU A 64 -1.00 -15.53 0.97
CA LEU A 64 -0.12 -14.37 1.11
C LEU A 64 -0.64 -13.17 0.32
N ARG A 65 -0.99 -13.37 -0.96
CA ARG A 65 -1.54 -12.32 -1.84
C ARG A 65 -2.86 -11.76 -1.30
N ALA A 66 -3.68 -12.57 -0.64
CA ALA A 66 -4.91 -12.09 -0.01
C ALA A 66 -4.67 -11.09 1.13
N GLN A 67 -3.48 -11.12 1.76
CA GLN A 67 -3.09 -10.22 2.86
C GLN A 67 -2.38 -8.94 2.41
N ILE A 68 -1.88 -8.89 1.17
CA ILE A 68 -1.03 -7.80 0.67
C ILE A 68 -1.73 -7.03 -0.43
N ALA A 69 -1.96 -5.73 -0.25
CA ALA A 69 -2.23 -4.81 -1.34
C ALA A 69 -0.90 -4.15 -1.73
N SER A 70 -0.62 -4.03 -3.02
CA SER A 70 0.63 -3.46 -3.50
C SER A 70 0.42 -2.53 -4.68
N MET A 71 1.25 -1.49 -4.73
CA MET A 71 1.42 -0.59 -5.87
C MET A 71 2.87 -0.65 -6.31
N ALA A 72 3.11 -0.96 -7.58
CA ALA A 72 4.43 -0.93 -8.19
C ALA A 72 4.62 0.37 -8.99
N GLN A 73 5.88 0.80 -9.15
CA GLN A 73 6.24 1.99 -9.92
C GLN A 73 5.74 1.87 -11.38
N ASP A 74 6.01 0.73 -12.03
CA ASP A 74 5.48 0.41 -13.35
C ASP A 74 4.07 -0.19 -13.24
N THR A 75 3.07 0.68 -13.33
CA THR A 75 1.67 0.24 -13.34
C THR A 75 1.25 -0.16 -14.75
N HIS A 76 1.20 -1.47 -15.00
CA HIS A 76 0.46 -2.00 -16.13
C HIS A 76 -1.04 -1.88 -15.89
N VAL A 77 -1.70 -1.09 -16.71
CA VAL A 77 -3.16 -0.99 -16.75
C VAL A 77 -3.64 -1.95 -17.83
N PHE A 78 -4.25 -3.06 -17.43
CA PHE A 78 -4.86 -4.00 -18.38
C PHE A 78 -5.97 -3.30 -19.16
N ALA A 79 -6.11 -3.65 -20.44
CA ALA A 79 -7.24 -3.20 -21.26
C ALA A 79 -8.57 -3.56 -20.58
N GLY A 80 -9.50 -2.62 -20.56
CA GLY A 80 -10.76 -2.75 -19.83
C GLY A 80 -11.33 -1.39 -19.46
N THR A 81 -12.28 -1.35 -18.52
CA THR A 81 -12.82 -0.07 -18.02
C THR A 81 -12.04 0.45 -16.82
N VAL A 82 -12.24 1.74 -16.46
CA VAL A 82 -11.72 2.30 -15.19
C VAL A 82 -12.10 1.43 -13.99
N ARG A 83 -13.35 0.95 -13.95
CA ARG A 83 -13.84 0.00 -12.95
C ARG A 83 -13.01 -1.29 -12.93
N ALA A 84 -12.84 -1.91 -14.10
CA ALA A 84 -12.11 -3.18 -14.21
C ALA A 84 -10.64 -3.05 -13.79
N ALA A 85 -10.01 -1.90 -14.00
CA ALA A 85 -8.65 -1.63 -13.57
C ALA A 85 -8.51 -1.59 -12.04
N LEU A 86 -9.56 -1.18 -11.32
CA LEU A 86 -9.58 -1.04 -9.86
C LEU A 86 -10.04 -2.32 -9.16
N THR A 87 -11.05 -3.00 -9.69
CA THR A 87 -11.68 -4.12 -8.99
C THR A 87 -10.89 -5.44 -9.14
N PRO A 88 -10.88 -6.31 -8.11
CA PRO A 88 -10.37 -7.67 -8.27
C PRO A 88 -11.13 -8.41 -9.39
N HIS A 89 -10.44 -9.30 -10.09
CA HIS A 89 -11.08 -10.16 -11.09
C HIS A 89 -12.21 -10.98 -10.44
N ASN A 90 -13.36 -11.03 -11.10
CA ASN A 90 -14.58 -11.71 -10.63
C ASN A 90 -15.14 -11.20 -9.29
N ALA A 91 -14.82 -9.98 -8.87
CA ALA A 91 -15.42 -9.34 -7.71
C ALA A 91 -16.38 -8.23 -8.14
N THR A 92 -17.60 -8.26 -7.59
CA THR A 92 -18.50 -7.11 -7.65
C THR A 92 -18.19 -6.20 -6.47
N VAL A 93 -17.82 -4.96 -6.78
CA VAL A 93 -17.55 -3.91 -5.78
C VAL A 93 -18.54 -2.79 -6.00
N ASP A 94 -19.12 -2.30 -4.90
CA ASP A 94 -20.05 -1.19 -4.90
C ASP A 94 -19.41 0.08 -5.49
N ASP A 95 -20.16 0.81 -6.31
CA ASP A 95 -19.70 2.04 -6.96
C ASP A 95 -19.25 3.06 -5.92
N ASP A 96 -19.94 3.16 -4.79
CA ASP A 96 -19.58 4.08 -3.71
C ASP A 96 -18.16 3.81 -3.18
N ARG A 97 -17.77 2.53 -3.09
CA ARG A 97 -16.41 2.13 -2.69
C ARG A 97 -15.38 2.46 -3.76
N VAL A 98 -15.73 2.30 -5.03
CA VAL A 98 -14.85 2.65 -6.15
C VAL A 98 -14.62 4.16 -6.19
N TRP A 99 -15.67 4.96 -6.02
CA TRP A 99 -15.59 6.42 -5.96
C TRP A 99 -14.83 6.91 -4.72
N GLU A 100 -15.03 6.28 -3.56
CA GLU A 100 -14.25 6.56 -2.35
C GLU A 100 -12.74 6.35 -2.62
N ALA A 101 -12.39 5.22 -3.23
CA ALA A 101 -10.99 4.91 -3.58
C ALA A 101 -10.37 5.92 -4.56
N LEU A 102 -11.15 6.36 -5.57
CA LEU A 102 -10.71 7.39 -6.52
C LEU A 102 -10.52 8.76 -5.86
N SER A 103 -11.39 9.12 -4.92
CA SER A 103 -11.30 10.39 -4.18
C SER A 103 -10.09 10.45 -3.25
N LEU A 104 -9.74 9.31 -2.61
CA LEU A 104 -8.54 9.19 -1.78
C LEU A 104 -7.23 9.44 -2.54
N VAL A 105 -7.27 9.43 -3.87
CA VAL A 105 -6.12 9.72 -4.73
C VAL A 105 -6.34 10.91 -5.66
N ALA A 106 -7.37 11.74 -5.43
CA ALA A 106 -7.71 12.89 -6.26
C ALA A 106 -7.86 12.55 -7.76
N LEU A 107 -8.51 11.43 -8.08
CA LEU A 107 -8.76 10.98 -9.46
C LEU A 107 -10.26 10.92 -9.80
N ASP A 108 -11.13 11.14 -8.82
CA ASP A 108 -12.59 11.10 -8.97
C ASP A 108 -13.12 12.16 -9.93
N ASP A 109 -12.67 13.41 -9.84
CA ASP A 109 -13.12 14.48 -10.75
C ASP A 109 -12.75 14.18 -12.21
N PHE A 110 -11.52 13.71 -12.43
CA PHE A 110 -11.07 13.26 -13.75
C PHE A 110 -11.97 12.15 -14.29
N VAL A 111 -12.22 11.11 -13.50
CA VAL A 111 -13.06 9.99 -13.93
C VAL A 111 -14.52 10.44 -14.15
N ARG A 112 -15.05 11.38 -13.37
CA ARG A 112 -16.40 11.94 -13.57
C ARG A 112 -16.54 12.73 -14.87
N ALA A 113 -15.46 13.33 -15.35
CA ALA A 113 -15.43 14.08 -16.61
C ALA A 113 -15.33 13.18 -17.85
N LEU A 114 -15.01 11.88 -17.70
CA LEU A 114 -14.98 10.94 -18.81
C LEU A 114 -16.40 10.61 -19.32
N PRO A 115 -16.59 10.37 -20.63
CA PRO A 115 -17.93 10.15 -21.22
C PRO A 115 -18.76 9.04 -20.57
N HIS A 116 -18.09 7.97 -20.13
CA HIS A 116 -18.75 6.80 -19.51
C HIS A 116 -18.34 6.60 -18.04
N ARG A 117 -17.71 7.61 -17.42
CA ARG A 117 -17.27 7.57 -16.03
C ARG A 117 -16.48 6.28 -15.70
N LEU A 118 -16.94 5.48 -14.73
CA LEU A 118 -16.32 4.20 -14.34
C LEU A 118 -16.26 3.17 -15.47
N ASP A 119 -17.17 3.25 -16.44
CA ASP A 119 -17.28 2.30 -17.55
C ASP A 119 -16.53 2.81 -18.80
N THR A 120 -15.76 3.90 -18.67
CA THR A 120 -14.89 4.38 -19.74
C THR A 120 -13.78 3.38 -20.01
N SER A 121 -13.63 3.02 -21.28
CA SER A 121 -12.56 2.14 -21.75
C SER A 121 -11.19 2.81 -21.60
N LEU A 122 -10.24 2.05 -21.06
CA LEU A 122 -8.83 2.37 -21.01
C LEU A 122 -8.15 1.58 -22.13
N GLY A 123 -7.33 2.28 -22.92
CA GLY A 123 -6.54 1.63 -23.96
C GLY A 123 -5.52 0.66 -23.37
N GLU A 124 -4.87 -0.15 -24.21
CA GLU A 124 -3.79 -1.03 -23.77
C GLU A 124 -2.72 -0.22 -22.99
N ASP A 125 -2.28 -0.77 -21.86
CA ASP A 125 -1.40 -0.12 -20.88
C ASP A 125 -1.85 1.27 -20.41
N GLY A 126 -3.14 1.61 -20.56
CA GLY A 126 -3.68 2.91 -20.20
C GLY A 126 -3.05 4.04 -21.01
N VAL A 127 -2.81 3.83 -22.31
CA VAL A 127 -2.24 4.84 -23.23
C VAL A 127 -3.00 6.17 -23.23
N ASN A 128 -4.29 6.14 -22.89
CA ASN A 128 -5.15 7.32 -22.77
C ASN A 128 -5.02 8.06 -21.43
N LEU A 129 -4.15 7.61 -20.53
CA LEU A 129 -3.87 8.23 -19.23
C LEU A 129 -2.50 8.89 -19.23
N SER A 130 -2.34 9.98 -18.49
CA SER A 130 -1.01 10.49 -18.14
C SER A 130 -0.29 9.54 -17.17
N GLY A 131 1.03 9.67 -17.04
CA GLY A 131 1.81 8.87 -16.08
C GLY A 131 1.26 8.98 -14.64
N GLY A 132 1.02 10.21 -14.17
CA GLY A 132 0.44 10.46 -12.85
C GLY A 132 -1.01 9.94 -12.69
N GLN A 133 -1.80 9.86 -13.77
CA GLN A 133 -3.14 9.26 -13.71
C GLN A 133 -3.07 7.74 -13.58
N ARG A 134 -2.22 7.05 -14.37
CA ARG A 134 -2.01 5.59 -14.23
C ARG A 134 -1.53 5.24 -12.83
N GLN A 135 -0.60 6.03 -12.32
CA GLN A 135 -0.03 5.82 -11.01
C GLN A 135 -1.08 5.97 -9.89
N ARG A 136 -1.88 7.05 -9.92
CA ARG A 136 -2.99 7.23 -8.98
C ARG A 136 -4.05 6.15 -9.11
N LEU A 137 -4.32 5.64 -10.31
CA LEU A 137 -5.23 4.51 -10.52
C LEU A 137 -4.72 3.24 -9.83
N SER A 138 -3.41 2.97 -9.90
CA SER A 138 -2.74 1.88 -9.17
C SER A 138 -2.89 2.02 -7.65
N LEU A 139 -2.69 3.24 -7.15
CA LEU A 139 -2.83 3.54 -5.73
C LEU A 139 -4.28 3.40 -5.25
N ALA A 140 -5.24 3.89 -6.02
CA ALA A 140 -6.67 3.71 -5.75
C ALA A 140 -7.03 2.22 -5.66
N ARG A 141 -6.50 1.38 -6.57
CA ARG A 141 -6.68 -0.07 -6.50
C ARG A 141 -6.14 -0.63 -5.18
N ALA A 142 -4.93 -0.25 -4.78
CA ALA A 142 -4.34 -0.71 -3.52
C ALA A 142 -5.19 -0.29 -2.29
N PHE A 143 -5.77 0.91 -2.31
CA PHE A 143 -6.68 1.38 -1.26
C PHE A 143 -8.02 0.64 -1.26
N LEU A 144 -8.60 0.40 -2.44
CA LEU A 144 -9.87 -0.31 -2.60
C LEU A 144 -9.81 -1.74 -2.04
N LEU A 145 -8.67 -2.41 -2.22
CA LEU A 145 -8.43 -3.77 -1.72
C LEU A 145 -8.45 -3.88 -0.19
N ASP A 146 -8.18 -2.78 0.53
CA ASP A 146 -8.27 -2.68 1.99
C ASP A 146 -7.59 -3.85 2.75
N ARG A 147 -6.39 -4.23 2.32
CA ARG A 147 -5.64 -5.36 2.90
C ARG A 147 -4.80 -4.95 4.11
N PRO A 148 -4.52 -5.86 5.06
CA PRO A 148 -3.79 -5.55 6.28
C PRO A 148 -2.31 -5.21 6.07
N ILE A 149 -1.73 -5.60 4.94
CA ILE A 149 -0.37 -5.21 4.54
C ILE A 149 -0.47 -4.39 3.27
N LEU A 150 0.12 -3.19 3.29
CA LEU A 150 0.19 -2.28 2.15
C LEU A 150 1.66 -2.07 1.77
N VAL A 151 2.01 -2.32 0.51
CA VAL A 151 3.36 -2.14 -0.03
C VAL A 151 3.31 -1.15 -1.18
N LEU A 152 3.95 0.00 -1.03
CA LEU A 152 3.88 1.10 -1.98
C LEU A 152 5.26 1.41 -2.53
N ASP A 153 5.39 1.40 -3.86
CA ASP A 153 6.61 1.80 -4.54
C ASP A 153 6.40 3.15 -5.22
N GLU A 154 7.13 4.15 -4.73
CA GLU A 154 7.04 5.56 -5.11
C GLU A 154 5.60 6.10 -5.26
N PRO A 155 4.70 6.00 -4.27
CA PRO A 155 3.26 6.23 -4.44
C PRO A 155 2.86 7.65 -4.88
N LEU A 156 3.79 8.60 -4.86
CA LEU A 156 3.57 10.00 -5.14
C LEU A 156 4.43 10.53 -6.32
N ALA A 157 5.19 9.67 -7.01
CA ALA A 157 5.89 10.08 -8.22
C ALA A 157 4.91 10.65 -9.26
N HIS A 158 5.34 11.64 -10.05
CA HIS A 158 4.52 12.25 -11.11
C HIS A 158 3.16 12.83 -10.65
N VAL A 159 3.02 13.15 -9.36
CA VAL A 159 1.84 13.78 -8.78
C VAL A 159 2.11 15.27 -8.52
N ASP A 160 1.13 16.13 -8.80
CA ASP A 160 1.19 17.55 -8.46
C ASP A 160 1.00 17.80 -6.95
N ALA A 161 1.48 18.92 -6.44
CA ALA A 161 1.47 19.21 -5.00
C ALA A 161 0.07 19.17 -4.34
N GLN A 162 -0.99 19.56 -5.08
CA GLN A 162 -2.36 19.54 -4.55
C GLN A 162 -2.83 18.09 -4.38
N SER A 163 -2.67 17.27 -5.41
CA SER A 163 -2.99 15.84 -5.37
C SER A 163 -2.14 15.09 -4.33
N GLU A 164 -0.86 15.47 -4.16
CA GLU A 164 0.05 14.89 -3.17
C GLU A 164 -0.48 15.05 -1.74
N ALA A 165 -0.89 16.26 -1.37
CA ALA A 165 -1.43 16.55 -0.04
C ALA A 165 -2.69 15.70 0.28
N VAL A 166 -3.56 15.49 -0.72
CA VAL A 166 -4.73 14.61 -0.59
C VAL A 166 -4.32 13.18 -0.31
N ILE A 167 -3.36 12.66 -1.08
CA ILE A 167 -2.88 11.27 -0.96
C ILE A 167 -2.16 11.04 0.37
N VAL A 168 -1.30 11.97 0.80
CA VAL A 168 -0.60 11.86 2.10
C VAL A 168 -1.61 11.79 3.25
N ARG A 169 -2.65 12.63 3.22
CA ARG A 169 -3.73 12.60 4.21
C ARG A 169 -4.51 11.29 4.16
N ALA A 170 -4.77 10.75 2.97
CA ALA A 170 -5.40 9.45 2.82
C ALA A 170 -4.55 8.32 3.43
N LEU A 171 -3.24 8.30 3.14
CA LEU A 171 -2.29 7.32 3.68
C LEU A 171 -2.21 7.35 5.20
N GLN A 172 -2.15 8.55 5.80
CA GLN A 172 -2.17 8.73 7.26
C GLN A 172 -3.40 8.09 7.91
N ARG A 173 -4.56 8.17 7.25
CA ARG A 173 -5.80 7.58 7.77
C ARG A 173 -5.86 6.07 7.53
N LEU A 174 -5.51 5.63 6.32
CA LEU A 174 -5.64 4.23 5.91
C LEU A 174 -4.61 3.30 6.56
N ARG A 175 -3.44 3.80 6.96
CA ARG A 175 -2.40 3.00 7.61
C ARG A 175 -2.77 2.53 9.02
N VAL A 176 -3.74 3.17 9.66
CA VAL A 176 -4.12 2.85 11.05
C VAL A 176 -4.59 1.40 11.15
N GLY A 177 -3.89 0.60 11.95
CA GLY A 177 -4.20 -0.82 12.14
C GLY A 177 -3.67 -1.74 11.03
N LYS A 178 -2.83 -1.23 10.13
CA LYS A 178 -2.20 -1.99 9.03
C LYS A 178 -0.68 -1.89 9.11
N THR A 179 0.01 -2.82 8.46
CA THR A 179 1.45 -2.70 8.18
C THR A 179 1.61 -2.01 6.83
N CYS A 180 2.18 -0.80 6.82
CA CYS A 180 2.43 -0.05 5.59
C CYS A 180 3.94 0.06 5.36
N ILE A 181 4.41 -0.39 4.20
CA ILE A 181 5.79 -0.26 3.74
C ILE A 181 5.76 0.60 2.49
N ALA A 182 6.46 1.74 2.51
CA ALA A 182 6.58 2.61 1.36
C ALA A 182 8.06 2.81 1.00
N VAL A 183 8.37 2.69 -0.28
CA VAL A 183 9.67 3.06 -0.85
C VAL A 183 9.47 4.41 -1.54
N THR A 184 10.25 5.40 -1.15
CA THR A 184 10.10 6.75 -1.71
C THR A 184 11.33 7.61 -1.44
N HIS A 185 11.56 8.56 -2.34
CA HIS A 185 12.51 9.65 -2.16
C HIS A 185 11.82 10.96 -1.71
N GLN A 186 10.50 10.93 -1.50
CA GLN A 186 9.71 12.13 -1.22
C GLN A 186 9.60 12.44 0.28
N PRO A 187 10.04 13.64 0.71
CA PRO A 187 9.98 14.08 2.10
C PRO A 187 8.60 13.98 2.76
N ALA A 188 7.51 14.24 2.02
CA ALA A 188 6.16 14.29 2.56
C ALA A 188 5.69 12.98 3.22
N LEU A 189 6.25 11.84 2.82
CA LEU A 189 5.95 10.55 3.44
C LEU A 189 6.83 10.22 4.63
N PHE A 190 7.99 10.86 4.79
CA PHE A 190 8.86 10.62 5.94
C PHE A 190 8.21 11.09 7.24
N GLU A 191 7.52 12.22 7.18
CA GLU A 191 6.80 12.79 8.34
C GLU A 191 5.63 11.91 8.81
N CYS A 192 5.08 11.08 7.93
CA CYS A 192 3.95 10.20 8.25
C CYS A 192 4.37 8.78 8.66
N ALA A 193 5.64 8.43 8.49
CA ALA A 193 6.18 7.11 8.80
C ALA A 193 6.41 6.96 10.30
N ASP A 194 6.24 5.75 10.83
CA ASP A 194 6.65 5.44 12.22
C ASP A 194 8.16 5.13 12.30
N MET A 195 8.73 4.65 11.18
CA MET A 195 10.15 4.28 11.03
C MET A 195 10.61 4.58 9.61
N VAL A 196 11.83 5.11 9.47
CA VAL A 196 12.50 5.36 8.18
C VAL A 196 13.77 4.52 8.11
N TYR A 197 13.91 3.75 7.04
CA TYR A 197 15.10 2.91 6.78
C TYR A 197 15.89 3.52 5.63
N ARG A 198 17.14 3.90 5.89
CA ARG A 198 18.08 4.31 4.83
C ARG A 198 18.86 3.08 4.38
N LEU A 199 18.81 2.77 3.08
CA LEU A 199 19.52 1.67 2.46
C LEU A 199 20.73 2.20 1.69
N GLU A 200 21.89 1.58 1.89
CA GLU A 200 23.11 1.85 1.12
C GLU A 200 23.82 0.53 0.80
N ASN A 201 24.25 0.36 -0.46
CA ASN A 201 24.95 -0.85 -0.92
C ASN A 201 24.24 -2.17 -0.54
N GLY A 202 22.90 -2.18 -0.65
CA GLY A 202 22.06 -3.34 -0.35
C GLY A 202 21.96 -3.70 1.15
N ARG A 203 22.34 -2.80 2.04
CA ARG A 203 22.25 -2.97 3.50
C ARG A 203 21.52 -1.79 4.13
N VAL A 204 20.88 -2.02 5.27
CA VAL A 204 20.37 -0.92 6.10
C VAL A 204 21.58 -0.19 6.66
N HIS A 205 21.72 1.08 6.28
CA HIS A 205 22.74 1.99 6.78
C HIS A 205 22.29 2.62 8.09
N ASP A 206 21.04 3.11 8.14
CA ASP A 206 20.48 3.75 9.32
C ASP A 206 18.97 3.50 9.46
N VAL A 207 18.47 3.61 10.70
CA VAL A 207 17.05 3.51 11.05
C VAL A 207 16.67 4.67 11.95
N THR A 208 15.75 5.52 11.49
CA THR A 208 15.22 6.63 12.28
C THR A 208 13.80 6.31 12.75
N LEU A 209 13.53 6.44 14.06
CA LEU A 209 12.19 6.35 14.61
C LEU A 209 11.52 7.72 14.59
N ALA A 210 10.24 7.77 14.23
CA ALA A 210 9.51 9.02 14.16
C ALA A 210 9.12 9.59 15.54
N PRO A 211 8.89 10.92 15.68
CA PRO A 211 8.92 11.93 14.63
C PRO A 211 10.36 12.26 14.22
N ALA A 212 10.72 11.89 13.00
CA ALA A 212 12.02 12.17 12.43
C ALA A 212 11.84 13.45 11.63
N SER A 213 12.24 14.58 12.19
CA SER A 213 12.40 15.79 11.40
C SER A 213 13.36 15.48 10.24
N LEU A 214 13.16 16.06 9.06
CA LEU A 214 14.05 15.89 7.89
C LEU A 214 15.54 16.09 8.25
N HIS A 215 15.78 16.95 9.24
CA HIS A 215 17.08 17.24 9.82
C HIS A 215 17.73 16.05 10.55
N ALA A 216 16.93 15.19 11.20
CA ALA A 216 17.39 13.99 11.90
C ALA A 216 17.77 12.84 10.94
N ILE A 217 17.24 12.86 9.72
CA ILE A 217 17.52 11.85 8.68
C ILE A 217 18.75 12.26 7.83
N GLY A 218 19.38 13.42 8.10
CA GLY A 218 20.56 13.88 7.37
C GLY A 218 20.28 14.34 5.94
N MET A 219 19.02 14.65 5.60
CA MET A 219 18.69 15.30 4.33
C MET A 219 18.76 16.81 4.53
N LYS A 220 19.59 17.49 3.73
CA LYS A 220 19.66 18.97 3.76
C LYS A 220 18.34 19.51 3.24
N THR A 221 17.69 20.35 4.05
CA THR A 221 16.66 21.28 3.57
C THR A 221 17.36 22.20 2.57
N GLY A 222 16.97 22.11 1.29
CA GLY A 222 17.41 23.03 0.25
C GLY A 222 16.77 24.39 0.40
#